data_AF-A0A2K1Q270-F1
#
_entry.id   AF-A0A2K1Q270-F1
#
_cell.length_a   1.000
_cell.length_b   1.000
_cell.length_c   1.000
_cell.angle_alpha   90.00
_cell.angle_beta   90.00
_cell.angle_gamma   90.00
#
_symmetry.space_group_name_H-M   'P 1'
#
loop_
_entity.id
_entity.type
_entity.pdbx_description
1 polymer ?
#
loop_
_entity_poly.entity_id
_entity_poly.type
_entity_poly.pdbx_seq_one_letter_code
_entity_poly.pdbx_strand_id
1 'polypeptide(L)'
;MNTRTCDWLTVVAIAGLAYVTATALHEHLGHAAACTALGSNVLKFGAFYVECNDGKLSAMSVRMVALAGPVVSLLLGLVGARLLRRAWAPLPRLFIWMLASIGLMTAFGYMMFSAVAGIGDLGIGKDGVLHDVAMPWLWRVLMGGVGYWLYDRSVVWSMRTLAGIIGGREDRPRRVQRLSLLTYLAGAVTCIVIGLFNPEGIIIVLTSAAAASLGGTSGFAWGPPRTRVGAGDSDPVVFPRSWAWIIVGVAVVLFYGIVLGPTISRS
;
A
#
# COMPACT_ATOMS: atom_id res chain seq x y z
N MET A 1 21.57 -29.55 -6.56
CA MET A 1 20.70 -28.36 -6.69
C MET A 1 21.31 -27.21 -5.91
N ASN A 2 21.60 -26.09 -6.58
CA ASN A 2 22.34 -24.96 -6.01
C ASN A 2 21.36 -24.09 -5.19
N THR A 3 21.18 -24.38 -3.89
CA THR A 3 20.16 -23.78 -3.00
C THR A 3 20.50 -22.39 -2.46
N ARG A 4 21.46 -21.68 -3.06
CA ARG A 4 21.96 -20.40 -2.54
C ARG A 4 21.31 -19.14 -3.12
N THR A 5 20.37 -19.26 -4.06
CA THR A 5 19.79 -18.10 -4.77
C THR A 5 18.34 -17.88 -4.38
N CYS A 6 18.00 -16.62 -4.05
CA CYS A 6 16.61 -16.21 -3.84
C CYS A 6 15.80 -16.43 -5.13
N ASP A 7 14.62 -17.02 -4.97
CA ASP A 7 13.68 -17.20 -6.07
C ASP A 7 12.87 -15.92 -6.32
N TRP A 8 13.27 -15.16 -7.34
CA TRP A 8 12.66 -13.86 -7.62
C TRP A 8 11.21 -13.96 -8.08
N LEU A 9 10.80 -15.07 -8.70
CA LEU A 9 9.40 -15.24 -9.11
C LEU A 9 8.48 -15.32 -7.89
N THR A 10 8.88 -16.07 -6.87
CA THR A 10 8.15 -16.15 -5.61
C THR A 10 8.07 -14.79 -4.92
N VAL A 11 9.17 -14.02 -4.92
CA VAL A 11 9.19 -12.66 -4.34
C VAL A 11 8.25 -11.72 -5.10
N VAL A 12 8.24 -11.76 -6.44
CA VAL A 12 7.33 -10.95 -7.28
C VAL A 12 5.87 -11.30 -7.01
N ALA A 13 5.54 -12.59 -6.91
CA ALA A 13 4.18 -13.03 -6.60
C ALA A 13 3.73 -12.57 -5.21
N ILE A 14 4.61 -12.66 -4.20
CA ILE A 14 4.35 -12.14 -2.85
C ILE A 14 4.14 -10.62 -2.87
N ALA A 15 4.94 -9.88 -3.64
CA ALA A 15 4.80 -8.44 -3.78
C ALA A 15 3.46 -8.07 -4.42
N GLY A 16 3.11 -8.66 -5.57
CA GLY A 16 1.82 -8.41 -6.22
C GLY A 16 0.64 -8.71 -5.30
N LEU A 17 0.69 -9.85 -4.60
CA LEU A 17 -0.33 -10.21 -3.60
C LEU A 17 -0.43 -9.17 -2.47
N ALA A 18 0.71 -8.69 -1.95
CA ALA A 18 0.73 -7.69 -0.88
C ALA A 18 0.13 -6.34 -1.34
N TYR A 19 0.44 -5.89 -2.56
CA TYR A 19 -0.13 -4.66 -3.13
C TYR A 19 -1.65 -4.78 -3.32
N VAL A 20 -2.12 -5.89 -3.92
CA VAL A 20 -3.55 -6.11 -4.12
C VAL A 20 -4.27 -6.22 -2.78
N THR A 21 -3.70 -6.94 -1.81
CA THR A 21 -4.30 -7.06 -0.48
C THR A 21 -4.39 -5.69 0.22
N ALA A 22 -3.32 -4.89 0.19
CA ALA A 22 -3.31 -3.57 0.81
C ALA A 22 -4.34 -2.62 0.15
N THR A 23 -4.38 -2.62 -1.19
CA THR A 23 -5.34 -1.81 -1.95
C THR A 23 -6.77 -2.26 -1.67
N ALA A 24 -7.04 -3.56 -1.71
CA ALA A 24 -8.36 -4.10 -1.46
C ALA A 24 -8.86 -3.77 -0.06
N LEU A 25 -7.98 -3.80 0.95
CA LEU A 25 -8.35 -3.42 2.30
C LEU A 25 -8.60 -1.91 2.41
N HIS A 26 -7.79 -1.06 1.78
CA HIS A 26 -8.02 0.38 1.74
C HIS A 26 -9.38 0.72 1.12
N GLU A 27 -9.63 0.25 -0.11
CA GLU A 27 -10.83 0.59 -0.87
C GLU A 27 -12.08 -0.08 -0.30
N HIS A 28 -12.03 -1.40 -0.09
CA HIS A 28 -13.23 -2.17 0.20
C HIS A 28 -13.51 -2.29 1.70
N LEU A 29 -12.49 -2.56 2.52
CA LEU A 29 -12.67 -2.60 3.98
C LEU A 29 -12.66 -1.20 4.59
N GLY A 30 -12.00 -0.23 3.97
CA GLY A 30 -12.07 1.18 4.35
C GLY A 30 -13.33 1.83 3.81
N HIS A 31 -13.28 2.34 2.58
CA HIS A 31 -14.35 3.19 2.04
C HIS A 31 -15.68 2.46 1.86
N ALA A 32 -15.71 1.31 1.18
CA ALA A 32 -16.99 0.63 0.89
C ALA A 32 -17.68 0.13 2.18
N ALA A 33 -16.93 -0.46 3.11
CA ALA A 33 -17.48 -0.89 4.39
C ALA A 33 -17.94 0.30 5.25
N ALA A 34 -17.18 1.40 5.31
CA ALA A 34 -17.61 2.59 6.05
C ALA A 34 -18.88 3.20 5.46
N CYS A 35 -18.97 3.29 4.14
CA CYS A 35 -20.12 3.82 3.43
C CYS A 35 -21.40 3.02 3.69
N THR A 36 -21.31 1.69 3.62
CA THR A 36 -22.45 0.81 3.94
C THR A 36 -22.81 0.85 5.42
N ALA A 37 -21.81 0.87 6.32
CA ALA A 37 -22.03 0.97 7.77
C ALA A 37 -22.68 2.31 8.18
N LEU A 38 -22.43 3.39 7.44
CA LEU A 38 -23.04 4.71 7.64
C LEU A 38 -24.39 4.86 6.94
N GLY A 39 -24.94 3.78 6.38
CA GLY A 39 -26.30 3.75 5.82
C GLY A 39 -26.42 4.21 4.37
N SER A 40 -25.31 4.34 3.65
CA SER A 40 -25.31 4.66 2.22
C SER A 40 -25.08 3.43 1.34
N ASN A 41 -25.25 3.62 0.04
CA ASN A 41 -25.05 2.61 -0.98
C ASN A 41 -23.76 2.90 -1.73
N VAL A 42 -22.98 1.85 -2.00
CA VAL A 42 -21.85 1.91 -2.93
C VAL A 42 -22.40 1.93 -4.35
N LEU A 43 -22.09 2.99 -5.09
CA LEU A 43 -22.49 3.21 -6.48
C LEU A 43 -21.50 2.59 -7.45
N LYS A 44 -20.20 2.79 -7.21
CA LYS A 44 -19.12 2.17 -7.98
C LYS A 44 -18.17 1.43 -7.04
N PHE A 45 -17.88 0.17 -7.38
CA PHE A 45 -17.00 -0.71 -6.62
C PHE A 45 -15.87 -1.18 -7.54
N GLY A 46 -14.74 -0.46 -7.51
CA GLY A 46 -13.60 -0.67 -8.39
C GLY A 46 -12.33 -1.08 -7.66
N ALA A 47 -11.35 -1.54 -8.42
CA ALA A 47 -10.07 -2.02 -7.90
C ALA A 47 -9.25 -0.95 -7.14
N PHE A 48 -9.41 0.32 -7.50
CA PHE A 48 -8.64 1.45 -6.96
C PHE A 48 -9.49 2.63 -6.50
N TYR A 49 -10.81 2.47 -6.51
CA TYR A 49 -11.71 3.52 -6.06
C TYR A 49 -13.07 2.94 -5.72
N VAL A 50 -13.73 3.58 -4.76
CA VAL A 50 -15.12 3.31 -4.39
C VAL A 50 -15.87 4.63 -4.41
N GLU A 51 -17.02 4.64 -5.08
CA GLU A 51 -17.93 5.79 -5.09
C GLU A 51 -19.17 5.49 -4.26
N CYS A 52 -19.54 6.43 -3.38
CA CYS A 52 -20.70 6.30 -2.51
C CYS A 52 -21.78 7.32 -2.82
N ASN A 53 -23.02 6.96 -2.48
CA ASN A 53 -24.15 7.88 -2.65
C ASN A 53 -24.12 8.94 -1.54
N ASP A 54 -23.41 10.03 -1.79
CA ASP A 54 -23.25 11.13 -0.83
C ASP A 54 -24.58 11.82 -0.53
N GLY A 55 -25.57 11.76 -1.43
CA GLY A 55 -26.90 12.34 -1.22
C GLY A 55 -27.69 11.71 -0.06
N LYS A 56 -27.25 10.54 0.44
CA LYS A 56 -27.81 9.89 1.62
C LYS A 56 -26.99 10.12 2.90
N LEU A 57 -25.84 10.78 2.80
CA LEU A 57 -24.90 10.93 3.91
C LEU A 57 -24.90 12.37 4.43
N SER A 58 -24.66 12.51 5.73
CA SER A 58 -24.31 13.81 6.30
C SER A 58 -22.90 14.22 5.84
N ALA A 59 -22.59 15.51 5.88
CA ALA A 59 -21.24 16.00 5.58
C ALA A 59 -20.15 15.32 6.46
N MET A 60 -20.46 15.05 7.73
CA MET A 60 -19.54 14.34 8.62
C MET A 60 -19.35 12.88 8.19
N SER A 61 -20.42 12.22 7.75
CA SER A 61 -20.37 10.84 7.27
C SER A 61 -19.52 10.71 6.00
N VAL A 62 -19.63 11.64 5.06
CA VAL A 62 -18.76 11.68 3.86
C VAL A 62 -17.28 11.78 4.27
N ARG A 63 -16.95 12.66 5.23
CA ARG A 63 -15.59 12.77 5.77
C ARG A 63 -15.13 11.49 6.47
N MET A 64 -16.02 10.79 7.19
CA MET A 64 -15.69 9.52 7.82
C MET A 64 -15.40 8.42 6.78
N VAL A 65 -16.18 8.35 5.69
CA VAL A 65 -15.92 7.44 4.57
C VAL A 65 -14.56 7.75 3.97
N ALA A 66 -14.26 9.02 3.69
CA ALA A 66 -12.97 9.44 3.15
C ALA A 66 -11.80 9.07 4.09
N LEU A 67 -11.95 9.24 5.39
CA LEU A 67 -10.91 8.89 6.36
C LEU A 67 -10.67 7.37 6.48
N ALA A 68 -11.66 6.54 6.15
CA ALA A 68 -11.65 5.11 6.44
C ALA A 68 -10.52 4.35 5.71
N GLY A 69 -10.28 4.62 4.42
CA GLY A 69 -9.20 3.98 3.64
C GLY A 69 -7.81 4.21 4.24
N PRO A 70 -7.39 5.47 4.48
CA PRO A 70 -6.13 5.79 5.14
C PRO A 70 -6.01 5.18 6.54
N VAL A 71 -7.09 5.17 7.33
CA VAL A 71 -7.10 4.54 8.66
C VAL A 71 -6.90 3.03 8.57
N VAL A 72 -7.59 2.33 7.66
CA VAL A 72 -7.40 0.89 7.45
C VAL A 72 -5.98 0.59 6.99
N SER A 73 -5.39 1.44 6.14
CA SER A 73 -3.98 1.31 5.72
C SER A 73 -3.02 1.44 6.90
N LEU A 74 -3.27 2.40 7.79
CA LEU A 74 -2.48 2.57 9.02
C LEU A 74 -2.61 1.34 9.92
N LEU A 75 -3.83 0.86 10.16
CA LEU A 75 -4.07 -0.34 10.96
C LEU A 75 -3.42 -1.58 10.37
N LEU A 76 -3.51 -1.77 9.05
CA LEU A 76 -2.82 -2.83 8.32
C LEU A 76 -1.31 -2.78 8.57
N GLY A 77 -0.74 -1.58 8.50
CA GLY A 77 0.65 -1.29 8.81
C GLY A 77 1.06 -1.69 10.23
N LEU A 78 0.33 -1.20 11.23
CA LEU A 78 0.62 -1.41 12.65
C LEU A 78 0.41 -2.86 13.09
N VAL A 79 -0.71 -3.47 12.66
CA VAL A 79 -1.02 -4.88 12.94
C VAL A 79 -0.02 -5.79 12.24
N GLY A 80 0.30 -5.50 10.97
CA GLY A 80 1.33 -6.23 10.22
C GLY A 80 2.69 -6.17 10.91
N ALA A 81 3.14 -4.99 11.35
CA ALA A 81 4.37 -4.82 12.12
C ALA A 81 4.37 -5.62 13.44
N ARG A 82 3.21 -5.77 14.08
CA ARG A 82 3.06 -6.58 15.30
C ARG A 82 3.09 -8.08 15.02
N LEU A 83 2.42 -8.53 13.96
CA LEU A 83 2.38 -9.92 13.50
C LEU A 83 3.73 -10.38 12.97
N LEU A 84 4.51 -9.48 12.38
CA LEU A 84 5.85 -9.77 11.88
C LEU A 84 6.79 -10.33 12.96
N ARG A 85 6.58 -9.93 14.22
CA ARG A 85 7.35 -10.44 15.37
C ARG A 85 7.04 -11.91 15.70
N ARG A 86 5.93 -12.45 15.18
CA ARG A 86 5.49 -13.83 15.39
C ARG A 86 5.75 -14.74 14.18
N ALA A 87 6.10 -14.18 13.03
CA ALA A 87 6.33 -14.96 11.82
C ALA A 87 7.73 -15.60 11.83
N TRP A 88 7.79 -16.93 11.79
CA TRP A 88 9.05 -17.68 11.84
C TRP A 88 9.53 -18.14 10.46
N ALA A 89 8.61 -18.42 9.54
CA ALA A 89 8.94 -18.86 8.19
C ALA A 89 9.35 -17.68 7.27
N PRO A 90 10.36 -17.83 6.40
CA PRO A 90 10.86 -16.74 5.56
C PRO A 90 9.82 -16.09 4.65
N LEU A 91 9.00 -16.87 3.94
CA LEU A 91 8.05 -16.34 2.95
C LEU A 91 6.85 -15.60 3.59
N PRO A 92 6.15 -16.15 4.60
CA PRO A 92 5.12 -15.38 5.32
C PRO A 92 5.69 -14.13 6.00
N ARG A 93 6.91 -14.20 6.54
CA ARG A 93 7.58 -13.05 7.14
C ARG A 93 7.86 -11.95 6.11
N LEU A 94 8.28 -12.33 4.91
CA LEU A 94 8.45 -11.40 3.79
C LEU A 94 7.12 -10.77 3.37
N PHE A 95 6.07 -11.57 3.20
CA PHE A 95 4.73 -11.08 2.86
C PHE A 95 4.20 -10.07 3.90
N ILE A 96 4.25 -10.41 5.19
CA ILE A 96 3.79 -9.54 6.28
C ILE A 96 4.62 -8.25 6.33
N TRP A 97 5.94 -8.33 6.08
CA TRP A 97 6.79 -7.13 6.00
C TRP A 97 6.38 -6.23 4.83
N MET A 98 6.13 -6.77 3.64
CA MET A 98 5.67 -6.00 2.49
C MET A 98 4.32 -5.36 2.80
N LEU A 99 3.36 -6.13 3.29
CA LEU A 99 2.01 -5.67 3.62
C LEU A 99 2.02 -4.56 4.68
N ALA A 100 2.81 -4.72 5.74
CA ALA A 100 2.95 -3.72 6.79
C ALA A 100 3.63 -2.44 6.27
N SER A 101 4.67 -2.59 5.45
CA SER A 101 5.40 -1.46 4.86
C SER A 101 4.50 -0.68 3.91
N ILE A 102 3.79 -1.36 3.01
CA ILE A 102 2.83 -0.75 2.09
C ILE A 102 1.74 -0.03 2.88
N GLY A 103 1.11 -0.66 3.88
CA GLY A 103 0.06 -0.03 4.68
C GLY A 103 0.51 1.27 5.36
N LEU A 104 1.67 1.25 6.05
CA LEU A 104 2.21 2.45 6.70
C LEU A 104 2.59 3.54 5.70
N MET A 105 3.30 3.17 4.63
CA MET A 105 3.75 4.12 3.62
C MET A 105 2.57 4.73 2.86
N THR A 106 1.54 3.94 2.53
CA THR A 106 0.31 4.44 1.90
C THR A 106 -0.43 5.39 2.83
N ALA A 107 -0.66 5.03 4.10
CA ALA A 107 -1.38 5.90 5.04
C ALA A 107 -0.75 7.29 5.16
N PHE A 108 0.57 7.37 5.36
CA PHE A 108 1.26 8.65 5.48
C PHE A 108 1.57 9.30 4.13
N GLY A 109 1.66 8.50 3.06
CA GLY A 109 1.76 8.97 1.68
C GLY A 109 0.51 9.73 1.26
N TYR A 110 -0.69 9.26 1.64
CA TYR A 110 -1.95 9.96 1.42
C TYR A 110 -2.00 11.31 2.15
N MET A 111 -1.47 11.40 3.38
CA MET A 111 -1.35 12.69 4.09
C MET A 111 -0.48 13.67 3.30
N MET A 112 0.68 13.22 2.80
CA MET A 112 1.57 14.06 2.00
C MET A 112 0.94 14.45 0.66
N PHE A 113 0.37 13.48 -0.06
CA PHE A 113 -0.28 13.69 -1.35
C PHE A 113 -1.44 14.69 -1.22
N SER A 114 -2.35 14.46 -0.28
CA SER A 114 -3.51 15.33 -0.06
C SER A 114 -3.08 16.73 0.42
N ALA A 115 -2.00 16.83 1.19
CA ALA A 115 -1.45 18.11 1.62
C ALA A 115 -0.93 18.94 0.43
N VAL A 116 -0.19 18.30 -0.48
CA VAL A 116 0.41 18.98 -1.65
C VAL A 116 -0.61 19.22 -2.75
N ALA A 117 -1.40 18.22 -3.11
CA ALA A 117 -2.33 18.29 -4.23
C ALA A 117 -3.69 18.89 -3.86
N GLY A 118 -4.10 18.83 -2.60
CA GLY A 118 -5.43 19.29 -2.15
C GLY A 118 -6.58 18.36 -2.55
N ILE A 119 -6.28 17.21 -3.15
CA ILE A 119 -7.25 16.20 -3.61
C ILE A 119 -7.01 14.86 -2.91
N GLY A 120 -7.94 13.92 -3.09
CA GLY A 120 -7.92 12.61 -2.43
C GLY A 120 -8.63 12.62 -1.08
N ASP A 121 -8.53 11.50 -0.38
CA ASP A 121 -9.26 11.20 0.87
C ASP A 121 -9.11 12.27 1.94
N LEU A 122 -7.92 12.84 2.07
CA LEU A 122 -7.62 13.87 3.09
C LEU A 122 -7.59 15.28 2.48
N GLY A 123 -8.10 15.43 1.26
CA GLY A 123 -8.11 16.68 0.49
C GLY A 123 -9.24 17.63 0.89
N ILE A 124 -9.30 18.75 0.19
CA ILE A 124 -10.28 19.84 0.39
C ILE A 124 -11.48 19.75 -0.57
N GLY A 125 -11.45 18.81 -1.52
CA GLY A 125 -12.56 18.53 -2.42
C GLY A 125 -13.79 18.00 -1.67
N LYS A 126 -14.95 18.00 -2.34
CA LYS A 126 -16.25 17.62 -1.75
C LYS A 126 -16.27 16.28 -1.00
N ASP A 127 -15.45 15.34 -1.46
CA ASP A 127 -15.40 13.96 -0.95
C ASP A 127 -14.24 13.77 0.05
N GLY A 128 -13.51 14.83 0.40
CA GLY A 128 -12.32 14.77 1.26
C GLY A 128 -12.58 15.16 2.72
N VAL A 129 -11.73 14.68 3.63
CA VAL A 129 -11.81 14.97 5.08
C VAL A 129 -11.74 16.48 5.37
N LEU A 130 -10.96 17.23 4.61
CA LEU A 130 -10.76 18.67 4.81
C LEU A 130 -11.71 19.53 3.98
N HIS A 131 -12.80 18.97 3.45
CA HIS A 131 -13.82 19.75 2.75
C HIS A 131 -14.37 20.86 3.65
N ASP A 132 -14.47 22.10 3.15
CA ASP A 132 -15.01 23.27 3.85
C ASP A 132 -14.40 23.57 5.23
N VAL A 133 -13.16 23.14 5.50
CA VAL A 133 -12.47 23.55 6.73
C VAL A 133 -12.00 25.00 6.63
N ALA A 134 -12.14 25.74 7.73
CA ALA A 134 -11.55 27.07 7.84
C ALA A 134 -10.01 26.99 7.74
N MET A 135 -9.40 27.94 7.02
CA MET A 135 -7.95 28.02 6.81
C MET A 135 -7.34 26.71 6.24
N PRO A 136 -7.77 26.26 5.04
CA PRO A 136 -7.33 24.98 4.47
C PRO A 136 -5.80 24.87 4.31
N TRP A 137 -5.10 25.99 4.09
CA TRP A 137 -3.64 26.02 4.01
C TRP A 137 -2.97 25.56 5.31
N LEU A 138 -3.50 25.92 6.48
CA LEU A 138 -2.91 25.58 7.77
C LEU A 138 -2.98 24.08 8.00
N TRP A 139 -4.16 23.48 7.78
CA TRP A 139 -4.37 22.04 7.89
C TRP A 139 -3.50 21.26 6.90
N ARG A 140 -3.34 21.75 5.66
CA ARG A 140 -2.47 21.13 4.67
C ARG A 140 -0.99 21.18 5.08
N VAL A 141 -0.51 22.30 5.63
CA VAL A 141 0.87 22.41 6.14
C VAL A 141 1.10 21.46 7.33
N LEU A 142 0.17 21.44 8.30
CA LEU A 142 0.28 20.55 9.46
C LEU A 142 0.22 19.08 9.06
N MET A 143 -0.76 18.69 8.24
CA MET A 143 -0.90 17.33 7.72
C MET A 143 0.30 16.92 6.87
N GLY A 144 0.80 17.80 6.01
CA GLY A 144 1.96 17.53 5.18
C GLY A 144 3.24 17.35 6.00
N GLY A 145 3.46 18.19 7.00
CA GLY A 145 4.60 18.09 7.92
C GLY A 145 4.59 16.81 8.75
N VAL A 146 3.44 16.50 9.37
CA VAL A 146 3.25 15.26 10.15
C VAL A 146 3.36 14.03 9.23
N GLY A 147 2.71 14.08 8.07
CA GLY A 147 2.75 13.02 7.06
C GLY A 147 4.17 12.73 6.60
N TYR A 148 4.95 13.76 6.25
CA TYR A 148 6.35 13.62 5.87
C TYR A 148 7.19 12.96 6.96
N TRP A 149 7.05 13.43 8.21
CA TRP A 149 7.81 12.88 9.33
C TRP A 149 7.46 11.41 9.57
N LEU A 150 6.17 11.06 9.63
CA LEU A 150 5.72 9.68 9.84
C LEU A 150 6.09 8.77 8.67
N TYR A 151 5.95 9.25 7.44
CA TYR A 151 6.37 8.53 6.24
C TYR A 151 7.86 8.18 6.28
N ASP A 152 8.71 9.18 6.59
CA ASP A 152 10.15 8.99 6.75
C ASP A 152 10.47 7.91 7.80
N ARG A 153 9.78 7.95 8.95
CA ARG A 153 9.91 6.91 9.99
C ARG A 153 9.47 5.54 9.50
N SER A 154 8.39 5.44 8.73
CA SER A 154 7.91 4.19 8.14
C SER A 154 8.91 3.60 7.15
N VAL A 155 9.55 4.42 6.31
CA VAL A 155 10.62 3.98 5.40
C VAL A 155 11.82 3.48 6.20
N VAL A 156 12.31 4.26 7.17
CA VAL A 156 13.44 3.85 8.00
C VAL A 156 13.14 2.56 8.75
N TRP A 157 11.96 2.43 9.34
CA TRP A 157 11.50 1.20 9.99
C TRP A 157 11.51 0.03 9.00
N SER A 158 10.85 0.17 7.85
CA SER A 158 10.74 -0.89 6.84
C SER A 158 12.11 -1.38 6.39
N MET A 159 13.02 -0.45 6.09
CA MET A 159 14.37 -0.77 5.63
C MET A 159 15.20 -1.48 6.70
N ARG A 160 15.15 -1.03 7.96
CA ARG A 160 15.82 -1.68 9.09
C ARG A 160 15.26 -3.07 9.37
N THR A 161 13.93 -3.21 9.27
CA THR A 161 13.26 -4.49 9.45
C THR A 161 13.62 -5.47 8.34
N LEU A 162 13.66 -5.03 7.08
CA LEU A 162 14.10 -5.87 5.96
C LEU A 162 15.55 -6.34 6.15
N ALA A 163 16.44 -5.41 6.53
CA ALA A 163 17.84 -5.72 6.84
C ALA A 163 17.96 -6.82 7.92
N GLY A 164 17.10 -6.78 8.94
CA GLY A 164 17.04 -7.82 9.97
C GLY A 164 16.44 -9.16 9.51
N ILE A 165 15.51 -9.15 8.54
CA ILE A 165 14.93 -10.37 7.97
C ILE A 165 15.93 -11.13 7.12
N ILE A 166 16.72 -10.44 6.30
CA ILE A 166 17.55 -11.08 5.27
C ILE A 166 18.91 -11.58 5.79
N GLY A 167 19.38 -11.12 6.95
CA GLY A 167 20.69 -11.48 7.51
C GLY A 167 21.86 -11.08 6.62
N GLY A 168 23.04 -11.70 6.83
CA GLY A 168 24.25 -11.55 6.01
C GLY A 168 24.94 -10.19 6.14
N ARG A 169 26.20 -10.12 6.57
CA ARG A 169 26.87 -8.83 6.89
C ARG A 169 27.35 -8.08 5.65
N GLU A 170 28.02 -8.77 4.73
CA GLU A 170 28.75 -8.14 3.62
C GLU A 170 27.86 -7.74 2.43
N ASP A 171 26.82 -8.50 2.13
CA ASP A 171 25.95 -8.29 0.97
C ASP A 171 24.61 -7.62 1.32
N ARG A 172 24.36 -7.34 2.61
CA ARG A 172 23.09 -6.80 3.12
C ARG A 172 22.59 -5.57 2.36
N PRO A 173 23.39 -4.51 2.17
CA PRO A 173 22.88 -3.28 1.56
C PRO A 173 22.39 -3.52 0.13
N ARG A 174 23.13 -4.35 -0.63
CA ARG A 174 22.75 -4.74 -2.00
C ARG A 174 21.50 -5.61 -2.02
N ARG A 175 21.35 -6.53 -1.06
CA ARG A 175 20.17 -7.40 -0.97
C ARG A 175 18.92 -6.64 -0.54
N VAL A 176 19.01 -5.74 0.45
CA VAL A 176 17.94 -4.79 0.81
C VAL A 176 17.54 -3.99 -0.42
N GLN A 177 18.52 -3.38 -1.10
CA GLN A 177 18.26 -2.56 -2.28
C GLN A 177 17.53 -3.33 -3.38
N ARG A 178 18.02 -4.53 -3.73
CA ARG A 178 17.40 -5.37 -4.76
C ARG A 178 15.99 -5.81 -4.40
N LEU A 179 15.78 -6.31 -3.18
CA LEU A 179 14.45 -6.75 -2.73
C LEU A 179 13.46 -5.59 -2.67
N SER A 180 13.89 -4.46 -2.12
CA SER A 180 13.07 -3.25 -2.02
C SER A 180 12.69 -2.71 -3.40
N LEU A 181 13.66 -2.57 -4.32
CA LEU A 181 13.38 -2.16 -5.70
C LEU A 181 12.49 -3.16 -6.44
N LEU A 182 12.71 -4.46 -6.25
CA LEU A 182 11.87 -5.49 -6.86
C LEU A 182 10.43 -5.40 -6.33
N THR A 183 10.24 -5.19 -5.03
CA THR A 183 8.91 -4.96 -4.45
C THR A 183 8.23 -3.73 -5.05
N TYR A 184 8.97 -2.62 -5.21
CA TYR A 184 8.47 -1.41 -5.85
C TYR A 184 8.04 -1.64 -7.30
N LEU A 185 8.91 -2.25 -8.11
CA LEU A 185 8.66 -2.52 -9.52
C LEU A 185 7.54 -3.55 -9.73
N ALA A 186 7.49 -4.60 -8.91
CA ALA A 186 6.42 -5.59 -8.96
C ALA A 186 5.06 -4.97 -8.61
N GLY A 187 5.03 -4.07 -7.63
CA GLY A 187 3.86 -3.25 -7.30
C GLY A 187 3.41 -2.38 -8.48
N ALA A 188 4.34 -1.65 -9.10
CA ALA A 188 4.07 -0.85 -10.29
C ALA A 188 3.46 -1.66 -11.43
N VAL A 189 4.07 -2.79 -11.77
CA VAL A 189 3.55 -3.70 -12.80
C VAL A 189 2.17 -4.22 -12.42
N THR A 190 1.96 -4.60 -11.16
CA THR A 190 0.66 -5.08 -10.66
C THR A 190 -0.42 -4.00 -10.82
N CYS A 191 -0.13 -2.77 -10.41
CA CYS A 191 -1.05 -1.64 -10.55
C CYS A 191 -1.37 -1.35 -12.02
N ILE A 192 -0.37 -1.38 -12.91
CA ILE A 192 -0.55 -1.19 -14.35
C ILE A 192 -1.45 -2.29 -14.91
N VAL A 193 -1.15 -3.56 -14.63
CA VAL A 193 -1.92 -4.71 -15.13
C VAL A 193 -3.39 -4.62 -14.72
N ILE A 194 -3.68 -4.30 -13.46
CA ILE A 194 -5.06 -4.11 -12.98
C ILE A 194 -5.69 -2.88 -13.63
N GLY A 195 -4.93 -1.80 -13.77
CA GLY A 195 -5.36 -0.55 -14.39
C GLY A 195 -5.77 -0.68 -15.85
N LEU A 196 -5.18 -1.61 -16.60
CA LEU A 196 -5.56 -1.88 -18.00
C LEU A 196 -7.01 -2.34 -18.16
N PHE A 197 -7.63 -2.86 -17.10
CA PHE A 197 -9.03 -3.28 -17.11
C PHE A 197 -10.00 -2.15 -16.72
N ASN A 198 -9.51 -0.95 -16.36
CA ASN A 198 -10.37 0.13 -15.87
C ASN A 198 -11.02 0.92 -17.02
N PRO A 199 -12.36 1.02 -17.08
CA PRO A 199 -13.08 1.70 -18.15
C PRO A 199 -12.92 3.23 -18.12
N GLU A 200 -12.61 3.81 -16.96
CA GLU A 200 -12.38 5.25 -16.78
C GLU A 200 -11.00 5.69 -17.35
N GLY A 201 -10.25 4.74 -17.93
CA GLY A 201 -9.01 4.99 -18.66
C GLY A 201 -7.75 4.98 -17.79
N ILE A 202 -6.62 4.67 -18.42
CA ILE A 202 -5.31 4.55 -17.74
C ILE A 202 -4.86 5.86 -17.08
N ILE A 203 -5.35 7.02 -17.55
CA ILE A 203 -5.02 8.35 -17.01
C ILE A 203 -5.58 8.54 -15.61
N ILE A 204 -6.82 8.11 -15.33
CA ILE A 204 -7.40 8.19 -13.98
C ILE A 204 -6.66 7.24 -13.04
N VAL A 205 -6.33 6.03 -13.50
CA VAL A 205 -5.51 5.07 -12.74
C VAL A 205 -4.11 5.63 -12.44
N LEU A 206 -3.48 6.32 -13.40
CA LEU A 206 -2.14 6.89 -13.21
C LEU A 206 -2.15 8.10 -12.27
N THR A 207 -3.19 8.93 -12.30
CA THR A 207 -3.27 10.17 -11.52
C THR A 207 -3.73 9.99 -10.09
N SER A 208 -4.60 9.01 -9.78
CA SER A 208 -5.03 8.70 -8.41
C SER A 208 -4.30 7.48 -7.84
N ALA A 209 -4.47 6.31 -8.46
CA ALA A 209 -4.02 5.04 -7.90
C ALA A 209 -2.51 4.84 -8.00
N ALA A 210 -1.86 5.22 -9.10
CA ALA A 210 -0.40 5.10 -9.24
C ALA A 210 0.32 6.22 -8.48
N ALA A 211 -0.23 7.44 -8.43
CA ALA A 211 0.33 8.51 -7.61
C ALA A 211 0.27 8.15 -6.11
N ALA A 212 -0.86 7.62 -5.63
CA ALA A 212 -1.01 7.25 -4.23
C ALA A 212 -0.31 5.91 -3.89
N SER A 213 -0.35 4.91 -4.77
CA SER A 213 0.28 3.61 -4.52
C SER A 213 1.77 3.61 -4.81
N LEU A 214 2.24 4.15 -5.96
CA LEU A 214 3.67 4.21 -6.30
C LEU A 214 4.34 5.42 -5.68
N GLY A 215 3.70 6.59 -5.67
CA GLY A 215 4.21 7.71 -4.87
C GLY A 215 4.23 7.35 -3.39
N GLY A 216 3.14 6.77 -2.87
CA GLY A 216 3.07 6.28 -1.50
C GLY A 216 4.07 5.20 -1.18
N THR A 217 4.39 4.25 -2.07
CA THR A 217 5.40 3.21 -1.79
C THR A 217 6.81 3.55 -2.30
N SER A 218 7.03 4.79 -2.76
CA SER A 218 8.31 5.24 -3.34
C SER A 218 9.51 5.08 -2.40
N GLY A 219 9.26 5.04 -1.08
CA GLY A 219 10.25 4.70 -0.06
C GLY A 219 10.99 3.39 -0.31
N PHE A 220 10.40 2.44 -1.04
CA PHE A 220 11.12 1.24 -1.46
C PHE A 220 12.21 1.50 -2.51
N ALA A 221 12.09 2.54 -3.34
CA ALA A 221 13.08 2.87 -4.35
C ALA A 221 14.29 3.62 -3.76
N TRP A 222 14.05 4.57 -2.85
CA TRP A 222 15.09 5.45 -2.31
C TRP A 222 15.47 5.17 -0.85
N GLY A 223 14.70 4.37 -0.12
CA GLY A 223 14.95 4.02 1.28
C GLY A 223 16.20 3.16 1.56
N PRO A 224 16.63 2.23 0.69
CA PRO A 224 17.70 1.28 1.01
C PRO A 224 19.03 1.87 1.54
N PRO A 225 19.56 3.01 1.03
CA PRO A 225 20.76 3.64 1.57
C PRO A 225 20.69 4.05 3.05
N ARG A 226 19.48 4.11 3.63
CA ARG A 226 19.25 4.48 5.03
C ARG A 226 19.48 3.32 6.01
N THR A 227 19.87 2.15 5.53
CA THR A 227 20.14 0.92 6.33
C THR A 227 21.52 0.88 6.98
N ARG A 228 22.06 2.02 7.44
CA ARG A 228 23.34 2.06 8.19
C ARG A 228 23.21 1.51 9.62
N VAL A 229 22.69 0.29 9.79
CA VAL A 229 22.51 -0.36 11.09
C VAL A 229 23.42 -1.59 11.19
N GLY A 230 24.09 -1.71 12.34
CA GLY A 230 25.08 -2.72 12.67
C GLY A 230 24.58 -4.16 12.47
N ALA A 231 25.17 -4.83 11.48
CA ALA A 231 25.93 -6.05 11.69
C ALA A 231 25.44 -7.02 12.81
N GLY A 232 24.31 -7.69 12.60
CA GLY A 232 24.12 -9.04 13.14
C GLY A 232 24.88 -10.06 12.28
N ASP A 233 25.54 -11.04 12.90
CA ASP A 233 26.30 -12.11 12.25
C ASP A 233 25.43 -13.31 11.80
N SER A 234 24.14 -13.09 11.58
CA SER A 234 23.25 -14.15 11.13
C SER A 234 23.47 -14.50 9.66
N ASP A 235 23.34 -15.80 9.37
CA ASP A 235 23.44 -16.30 8.00
C ASP A 235 22.42 -15.64 7.07
N PRO A 236 22.78 -15.43 5.78
CA PRO A 236 21.85 -14.97 4.76
C PRO A 236 20.60 -15.85 4.66
N VAL A 237 19.42 -15.27 4.87
CA VAL A 237 18.14 -15.98 4.66
C VAL A 237 17.86 -16.09 3.17
N VAL A 238 17.61 -17.29 2.66
CA VAL A 238 17.24 -17.54 1.25
C VAL A 238 15.73 -17.70 1.13
N PHE A 239 15.14 -17.13 0.08
CA PHE A 239 13.73 -17.30 -0.24
C PHE A 239 13.58 -18.40 -1.31
N PRO A 240 13.04 -19.59 -0.95
CA PRO A 240 12.92 -20.69 -1.90
C PRO A 240 11.76 -20.45 -2.88
N ARG A 241 11.79 -21.17 -4.00
CA ARG A 241 10.66 -21.29 -4.93
C ARG A 241 9.45 -21.86 -4.18
N SER A 242 8.29 -21.22 -4.30
CA SER A 242 7.04 -21.76 -3.78
C SER A 242 5.90 -21.59 -4.78
N TRP A 243 5.48 -22.70 -5.38
CA TRP A 243 4.36 -22.72 -6.31
C TRP A 243 3.04 -22.28 -5.66
N ALA A 244 2.85 -22.56 -4.36
CA ALA A 244 1.67 -22.10 -3.64
C ALA A 244 1.58 -20.56 -3.64
N TRP A 245 2.66 -19.86 -3.25
CA TRP A 245 2.69 -18.39 -3.28
C TRP A 245 2.57 -17.82 -4.70
N ILE A 246 3.19 -18.48 -5.68
CA ILE A 246 3.11 -18.05 -7.09
C ILE A 246 1.67 -18.17 -7.60
N ILE A 247 1.05 -19.34 -7.46
CA ILE A 247 -0.31 -19.60 -7.96
C ILE A 247 -1.31 -18.68 -7.25
N VAL A 248 -1.24 -18.58 -5.92
CA VAL A 248 -2.15 -17.71 -5.14
C VAL A 248 -1.94 -16.25 -5.53
N GLY A 249 -0.70 -15.77 -5.58
CA GLY A 249 -0.41 -14.38 -5.94
C GLY A 249 -0.91 -14.02 -7.34
N VAL A 250 -0.64 -14.87 -8.33
CA VAL A 250 -1.12 -14.66 -9.71
C VAL A 250 -2.64 -14.72 -9.77
N ALA A 251 -3.26 -15.74 -9.16
CA ALA A 251 -4.71 -15.90 -9.18
C ALA A 251 -5.43 -14.72 -8.54
N VAL A 252 -4.95 -14.22 -7.40
CA VAL A 252 -5.54 -13.06 -6.71
C VAL A 252 -5.36 -11.78 -7.54
N VAL A 253 -4.17 -11.54 -8.09
CA VAL A 253 -3.92 -10.35 -8.93
C VAL A 253 -4.82 -10.36 -10.17
N LEU A 254 -4.91 -11.50 -10.86
CA LEU A 254 -5.75 -11.64 -12.04
C LEU A 254 -7.23 -11.52 -11.70
N PHE A 255 -7.70 -12.20 -10.65
CA PHE A 255 -9.09 -12.11 -10.19
C PHE A 255 -9.46 -10.66 -9.87
N TYR A 256 -8.61 -9.97 -9.09
CA TYR A 256 -8.84 -8.57 -8.72
C TYR A 256 -8.86 -7.66 -9.95
N GLY A 257 -7.92 -7.85 -10.88
CA GLY A 257 -7.86 -7.13 -12.15
C GLY A 257 -9.09 -7.36 -13.04
N ILE A 258 -9.51 -8.61 -13.23
CA ILE A 258 -10.60 -8.97 -14.15
C ILE A 258 -11.96 -8.61 -13.57
N VAL A 259 -12.17 -8.79 -12.26
CA VAL A 259 -13.49 -8.59 -11.63
C VAL A 259 -13.69 -7.16 -11.17
N LEU A 260 -12.67 -6.56 -10.55
CA LEU A 260 -12.78 -5.23 -9.94
C LEU A 260 -12.11 -4.14 -10.78
N GLY A 261 -11.19 -4.49 -11.68
CA GLY A 261 -10.62 -3.55 -12.63
C GLY A 261 -11.69 -2.85 -13.47
N PRO A 262 -12.66 -3.58 -14.07
CA PRO A 262 -13.75 -2.98 -14.85
C PRO A 262 -14.69 -2.07 -14.07
N THR A 263 -14.60 -2.04 -12.74
CA THR A 263 -15.54 -1.37 -11.83
C THR A 263 -16.96 -1.95 -11.94
N ILE A 264 -17.50 -2.39 -10.81
CA ILE A 264 -18.89 -2.84 -10.74
C ILE A 264 -19.74 -1.62 -10.38
N SER A 265 -20.59 -1.17 -11.31
CA SER A 265 -21.54 -0.07 -11.09
C SER A 265 -22.93 -0.60 -10.75
N ARG A 266 -23.60 -0.01 -9.75
CA ARG A 266 -25.03 -0.22 -9.51
C ARG A 266 -25.80 1.01 -10.00
N SER A 267 -26.67 0.80 -10.99
CA SER A 267 -27.69 1.76 -11.44
C SER A 267 -28.80 1.93 -10.41
#